data_AF-A0A0N4WDG1-F1
#
_entry.id   AF-A0A0N4WDG1-F1
#
_cell.length_a   1.000
_cell.length_b   1.000
_cell.length_c   1.000
_cell.angle_alpha   90.00
_cell.angle_beta   90.00
_cell.angle_gamma   90.00
#
_symmetry.space_group_name_H-M   'P 1'
#
loop_
_entity.id
_entity.type
_entity.pdbx_description
1 polymer ?
#
loop_
_entity_poly.entity_id
_entity_poly.type
_entity_poly.pdbx_seq_one_letter_code
_entity_poly.pdbx_strand_id
1 'polypeptide(L)'
;LSCSGGQQTSSFIQTCVLPRVLFSESDAIYSAKLIIILHQQRITLFQSLVFIDKLFIDVLPLICALTENEANAIGTFLQILLSHAQRWHSDSAIFEKECEGFPGLVSKTRQDKTTESVNYESFRRLCFKWQMRLYTAFNSVLSVENNEYVQVRNCLVVMTKLAPCFPLLKDVVENVEKLAEKVRDTEKGKRDELSLKAASYLVRLKMRNVPIYEASQFHRPLMKHPVKQNSTLDRKRVAPLPPTMREDRADERKRDQKAHKRSARDEEQNGHSKVARKDREQIESRLSRPVSHDRRGLSPTREKERRDEKKDRRKESKPVRK
;
A
#
# COMPACT_ATOMS: atom_id res chain seq x y z
N LEU A 1 -25.51 1.05 -8.67
CA LEU A 1 -24.19 0.65 -9.20
C LEU A 1 -23.27 0.29 -8.02
N SER A 2 -23.19 -1.00 -7.68
CA SER A 2 -22.41 -1.48 -6.51
C SER A 2 -21.18 -2.26 -6.98
N CYS A 3 -20.19 -1.55 -7.54
CA CYS A 3 -18.87 -2.13 -7.72
C CYS A 3 -18.19 -2.19 -6.34
N SER A 4 -17.63 -3.34 -5.97
CA SER A 4 -16.79 -3.44 -4.77
C SER A 4 -15.63 -2.44 -4.84
N GLY A 5 -15.21 -1.85 -3.72
CA GLY A 5 -14.16 -0.80 -3.73
C GLY A 5 -12.85 -1.25 -4.38
N GLY A 6 -12.52 -2.55 -4.28
CA GLY A 6 -11.39 -3.15 -4.97
C GLY A 6 -11.53 -3.19 -6.51
N GLN A 7 -12.75 -3.37 -7.05
CA GLN A 7 -13.00 -3.31 -8.50
C GLN A 7 -12.81 -1.89 -9.01
N GLN A 8 -13.40 -0.90 -8.32
CA GLN A 8 -13.28 0.53 -8.68
C GLN A 8 -11.82 0.98 -8.67
N THR A 9 -11.04 0.55 -7.67
CA THR A 9 -9.61 0.86 -7.56
C THR A 9 -8.81 0.29 -8.74
N SER A 10 -9.07 -0.95 -9.16
CA SER A 10 -8.41 -1.54 -10.35
C SER A 10 -8.76 -0.79 -11.64
N SER A 11 -10.03 -0.46 -11.87
CA SER A 11 -10.43 0.33 -13.05
C SER A 11 -9.80 1.73 -13.05
N PHE A 12 -9.70 2.39 -11.89
CA PHE A 12 -9.02 3.69 -11.79
C PHE A 12 -7.52 3.60 -12.10
N ILE A 13 -6.83 2.56 -11.61
CA ILE A 13 -5.42 2.30 -11.94
C ILE A 13 -5.26 2.10 -13.44
N GLN A 14 -6.04 1.19 -14.04
CA GLN A 14 -5.88 0.77 -15.44
C GLN A 14 -6.34 1.82 -16.46
N THR A 15 -7.44 2.53 -16.20
CA THR A 15 -8.07 3.44 -17.17
C THR A 15 -7.62 4.90 -17.01
N CYS A 16 -7.24 5.32 -15.79
CA CYS A 16 -6.94 6.73 -15.51
C CYS A 16 -5.45 6.96 -15.18
N VAL A 17 -4.86 6.13 -14.31
CA VAL A 17 -3.50 6.39 -13.80
C VAL A 17 -2.42 5.84 -14.73
N LEU A 18 -2.46 4.55 -15.09
CA LEU A 18 -1.41 3.93 -15.90
C LEU A 18 -1.24 4.59 -17.28
N PRO A 19 -2.30 4.89 -18.07
CA PRO A 19 -2.13 5.52 -19.38
C PRO A 19 -1.41 6.87 -19.31
N ARG A 20 -1.59 7.59 -18.18
CA ARG A 20 -0.90 8.86 -17.92
C ARG A 20 0.51 8.67 -17.40
N VAL A 21 0.73 7.76 -16.44
CA VAL A 21 2.05 7.46 -15.88
C VAL A 21 3.03 6.96 -16.93
N LEU A 22 2.56 6.15 -17.89
CA LEU A 22 3.41 5.59 -18.95
C LEU A 22 3.75 6.61 -20.06
N PHE A 23 2.96 7.69 -20.19
CA PHE A 23 3.16 8.69 -21.26
C PHE A 23 4.46 9.50 -21.11
N SER A 24 4.82 9.91 -19.89
CA SER A 24 6.05 10.67 -19.63
C SER A 24 6.49 10.62 -18.18
N GLU A 25 7.78 10.87 -17.91
CA GLU A 25 8.29 10.98 -16.52
C GLU A 25 7.66 12.17 -15.78
N SER A 26 7.31 13.27 -16.46
CA SER A 26 6.63 14.40 -15.82
C SER A 26 5.18 14.07 -15.43
N ASP A 27 4.48 13.28 -16.25
CA ASP A 27 3.14 12.77 -15.94
C ASP A 27 3.15 11.68 -14.87
N ALA A 28 4.21 10.86 -14.80
CA ALA A 28 4.46 9.97 -13.68
C ALA A 28 4.61 10.74 -12.35
N ILE A 29 5.41 11.82 -12.34
CA ILE A 29 5.58 12.70 -11.16
C ILE A 29 4.26 13.38 -10.79
N TYR A 30 3.52 13.91 -11.78
CA TYR A 30 2.20 14.52 -11.56
C TYR A 30 1.23 13.51 -10.95
N SER A 31 1.15 12.31 -11.51
CA SER A 31 0.21 11.27 -11.08
C SER A 31 0.53 10.78 -9.67
N ALA A 32 1.82 10.60 -9.32
CA ALA A 32 2.21 10.23 -7.96
C ALA A 32 1.83 11.32 -6.95
N LYS A 33 2.07 12.60 -7.28
CA LYS A 33 1.66 13.74 -6.45
C LYS A 33 0.14 13.84 -6.31
N LEU A 34 -0.61 13.57 -7.39
CA LEU A 34 -2.07 13.52 -7.35
C LEU A 34 -2.55 12.45 -6.37
N ILE A 35 -2.02 11.22 -6.44
CA ILE A 35 -2.37 10.14 -5.50
C ILE A 35 -2.10 10.53 -4.04
N ILE A 36 -0.96 11.17 -3.76
CA ILE A 36 -0.61 11.70 -2.43
C ILE A 36 -1.60 12.79 -1.98
N ILE A 37 -1.96 13.72 -2.86
CA ILE A 37 -2.94 14.78 -2.57
C ILE A 37 -4.33 14.19 -2.31
N LEU A 38 -4.80 13.23 -3.12
CA LEU A 38 -6.10 12.57 -2.92
C LEU A 38 -6.18 11.90 -1.54
N HIS A 39 -5.07 11.33 -1.07
CA HIS A 39 -4.94 10.80 0.29
C HIS A 39 -5.03 11.92 1.34
N GLN A 40 -4.19 12.97 1.21
CA GLN A 40 -4.13 14.09 2.15
C GLN A 40 -5.47 14.85 2.28
N GLN A 41 -6.24 14.95 1.19
CA GLN A 41 -7.58 15.57 1.17
C GLN A 41 -8.68 14.69 1.79
N ARG A 42 -8.33 13.53 2.38
CA ARG A 42 -9.26 12.62 3.08
C ARG A 42 -10.47 12.19 2.24
N ILE A 43 -10.29 12.03 0.93
CA ILE A 43 -11.38 11.71 0.00
C ILE A 43 -11.96 10.34 0.35
N THR A 44 -13.24 10.33 0.75
CA THR A 44 -13.93 9.17 1.35
C THR A 44 -14.04 7.94 0.45
N LEU A 45 -13.96 8.13 -0.87
CA LEU A 45 -14.00 7.07 -1.87
C LEU A 45 -12.62 6.60 -2.33
N PHE A 46 -11.52 7.28 -1.92
CA PHE A 46 -10.17 6.93 -2.35
C PHE A 46 -9.44 6.07 -1.31
N GLN A 47 -9.45 4.74 -1.52
CA GLN A 47 -8.78 3.78 -0.66
C GLN A 47 -7.27 3.72 -0.93
N SER A 48 -6.53 4.71 -0.42
CA SER A 48 -5.11 4.93 -0.70
C SER A 48 -4.22 3.71 -0.45
N LEU A 49 -4.41 2.96 0.64
CA LEU A 49 -3.64 1.73 0.87
C LEU A 49 -4.00 0.60 -0.12
N VAL A 50 -5.26 0.46 -0.48
CA VAL A 50 -5.71 -0.55 -1.47
C VAL A 50 -5.17 -0.22 -2.86
N PHE A 51 -5.06 1.06 -3.20
CA PHE A 51 -4.43 1.54 -4.41
C PHE A 51 -2.94 1.16 -4.46
N ILE A 52 -2.18 1.50 -3.41
CA ILE A 52 -0.74 1.20 -3.34
C ILE A 52 -0.50 -0.31 -3.29
N ASP A 53 -1.30 -1.07 -2.55
CA ASP A 53 -1.13 -2.54 -2.48
C ASP A 53 -1.38 -3.22 -3.82
N LYS A 54 -2.45 -2.84 -4.54
CA LYS A 54 -2.72 -3.35 -5.89
C LYS A 54 -1.59 -3.05 -6.87
N LEU A 55 -1.06 -1.83 -6.84
CA LEU A 55 0.05 -1.42 -7.69
C LEU A 55 1.29 -2.31 -7.51
N PHE A 56 1.59 -2.74 -6.27
CA PHE A 56 2.71 -3.65 -5.99
C PHE A 56 2.39 -5.14 -6.14
N ILE A 57 1.12 -5.55 -6.32
CA ILE A 57 0.77 -6.94 -6.69
C ILE A 57 1.10 -7.17 -8.17
N ASP A 58 0.60 -6.30 -9.05
CA ASP A 58 0.65 -6.48 -10.50
C ASP A 58 1.88 -5.84 -11.16
N VAL A 59 2.90 -5.49 -10.37
CA VAL A 59 4.05 -4.68 -10.81
C VAL A 59 4.96 -5.39 -11.82
N LEU A 60 5.17 -6.70 -11.67
CA LEU A 60 6.09 -7.45 -12.54
C LEU A 60 5.55 -7.64 -13.97
N PRO A 61 4.32 -8.17 -14.18
CA PRO A 61 3.79 -8.33 -15.53
C PRO A 61 3.72 -7.01 -16.30
N LEU A 62 3.46 -5.90 -15.59
CA LEU A 62 3.55 -4.56 -16.13
C LEU A 62 4.98 -4.26 -16.61
N ILE A 63 5.99 -4.27 -15.73
CA ILE A 63 7.39 -3.92 -16.08
C ILE A 63 7.92 -4.73 -17.27
N CYS A 64 7.60 -6.03 -17.35
CA CYS A 64 8.06 -6.91 -18.42
C CYS A 64 7.46 -6.59 -19.80
N ALA A 65 6.31 -5.90 -19.86
CA ALA A 65 5.60 -5.57 -21.10
C ALA A 65 5.91 -4.16 -21.66
N LEU A 66 6.64 -3.32 -20.91
CA LEU A 66 6.88 -1.92 -21.26
C LEU A 66 8.08 -1.71 -22.21
N THR A 67 8.11 -0.55 -22.85
CA THR A 67 9.35 0.02 -23.42
C THR A 67 10.26 0.57 -22.30
N GLU A 68 11.51 0.91 -22.63
CA GLU A 68 12.45 1.47 -21.65
C GLU A 68 11.99 2.84 -21.09
N ASN A 69 11.42 3.70 -21.93
CA ASN A 69 10.93 5.02 -21.54
C ASN A 69 9.76 4.91 -20.56
N GLU A 70 8.84 3.98 -20.84
CA GLU A 70 7.72 3.65 -19.95
C GLU A 70 8.22 3.01 -18.65
N ALA A 71 9.22 2.11 -18.70
CA ALA A 71 9.87 1.54 -17.52
C ALA A 71 10.53 2.63 -16.64
N ASN A 72 11.15 3.63 -17.26
CA ASN A 72 11.71 4.81 -16.58
C ASN A 72 10.61 5.68 -15.93
N ALA A 73 9.47 5.86 -16.60
CA ALA A 73 8.33 6.63 -16.08
C ALA A 73 7.62 5.91 -14.93
N ILE A 74 7.25 4.62 -15.09
CA ILE A 74 6.63 3.83 -14.02
C ILE A 74 7.59 3.67 -12.82
N GLY A 75 8.90 3.51 -13.06
CA GLY A 75 9.90 3.46 -11.99
C GLY A 75 9.92 4.74 -11.16
N THR A 76 9.76 5.90 -11.79
CA THR A 76 9.65 7.21 -11.11
C THR A 76 8.35 7.33 -10.31
N PHE A 77 7.22 6.88 -10.86
CA PHE A 77 5.93 6.83 -10.15
C PHE A 77 5.99 5.92 -8.91
N LEU A 78 6.53 4.71 -9.06
CA LEU A 78 6.72 3.73 -7.99
C LEU A 78 7.68 4.25 -6.91
N GLN A 79 8.78 4.89 -7.29
CA GLN A 79 9.73 5.51 -6.36
C GLN A 79 9.04 6.53 -5.46
N ILE A 80 8.28 7.47 -6.03
CA ILE A 80 7.62 8.53 -5.24
C ILE A 80 6.61 7.93 -4.25
N LEU A 81 5.79 6.97 -4.68
CA LEU A 81 4.80 6.33 -3.80
C LEU A 81 5.46 5.47 -2.71
N LEU A 82 6.52 4.72 -3.04
CA LEU A 82 7.24 3.89 -2.07
C LEU A 82 8.00 4.75 -1.04
N SER A 83 8.68 5.81 -1.48
CA SER A 83 9.32 6.78 -0.58
C SER A 83 8.31 7.46 0.34
N HIS A 84 7.12 7.78 -0.15
CA HIS A 84 6.06 8.38 0.67
C HIS A 84 5.53 7.40 1.73
N ALA A 85 5.27 6.15 1.34
CA ALA A 85 4.93 5.10 2.30
C ALA A 85 6.04 4.85 3.33
N GLN A 86 7.31 5.01 2.95
CA GLN A 86 8.45 4.82 3.85
C GLN A 86 8.64 5.96 4.86
N ARG A 87 8.31 7.20 4.49
CA ARG A 87 8.17 8.29 5.45
C ARG A 87 7.20 7.89 6.57
N TRP A 88 6.04 7.34 6.22
CA TRP A 88 5.08 6.83 7.21
C TRP A 88 5.59 5.61 7.99
N HIS A 89 6.38 4.73 7.38
CA HIS A 89 6.99 3.56 8.05
C HIS A 89 8.11 3.93 9.04
N SER A 90 8.74 5.09 8.85
CA SER A 90 9.90 5.53 9.64
C SER A 90 9.55 6.06 11.04
N ASP A 91 8.33 6.57 11.24
CA ASP A 91 7.89 7.19 12.49
C ASP A 91 6.37 7.02 12.71
N SER A 92 6.01 6.48 13.87
CA SER A 92 4.62 6.29 14.30
C SER A 92 3.87 7.62 14.37
N ALA A 93 4.51 8.68 14.87
CA ALA A 93 3.87 10.00 15.01
C ALA A 93 3.52 10.63 13.65
N ILE A 94 4.31 10.34 12.60
CA ILE A 94 3.99 10.76 11.23
C ILE A 94 2.81 9.93 10.69
N PHE A 95 2.80 8.61 10.90
CA PHE A 95 1.70 7.74 10.49
C PHE A 95 0.37 8.11 11.18
N GLU A 96 0.37 8.30 12.49
CA GLU A 96 -0.80 8.70 13.28
C GLU A 96 -1.36 10.04 12.77
N LYS A 97 -0.48 11.03 12.54
CA LYS A 97 -0.88 12.37 12.05
C LYS A 97 -1.38 12.38 10.60
N GLU A 98 -0.71 11.66 9.70
CA GLU A 98 -0.96 11.73 8.25
C GLU A 98 -1.91 10.64 7.75
N CYS A 99 -2.16 9.58 8.53
CA CYS A 99 -2.88 8.39 8.06
C CYS A 99 -3.97 7.86 9.00
N GLU A 100 -3.85 8.01 10.33
CA GLU A 100 -4.86 7.48 11.26
C GLU A 100 -6.18 8.27 11.18
N GLY A 101 -7.31 7.54 11.11
CA GLY A 101 -8.63 8.12 10.89
C GLY A 101 -8.88 8.65 9.46
N PHE A 102 -7.91 8.57 8.54
CA PHE A 102 -8.12 8.95 7.14
C PHE A 102 -8.95 7.86 6.42
N PRO A 103 -10.02 8.21 5.67
CA PRO A 103 -10.85 7.23 4.98
C PRO A 103 -10.10 6.26 4.05
N GLY A 104 -8.95 6.70 3.51
CA GLY A 104 -8.08 5.89 2.66
C GLY A 104 -7.32 4.76 3.36
N LEU A 105 -7.33 4.72 4.71
CA LEU A 105 -6.74 3.68 5.55
C LEU A 105 -7.75 2.79 6.28
N VAL A 106 -9.05 2.96 5.97
CA VAL A 106 -10.12 2.24 6.65
C VAL A 106 -10.34 0.86 6.00
N SER A 107 -10.06 -0.21 6.75
CA SER A 107 -10.31 -1.58 6.29
C SER A 107 -11.79 -1.94 6.50
N LYS A 108 -12.55 -1.93 5.41
CA LYS A 108 -13.94 -2.44 5.40
C LYS A 108 -13.94 -3.97 5.30
N THR A 109 -13.65 -4.65 6.41
CA THR A 109 -13.87 -6.09 6.53
C THR A 109 -15.37 -6.37 6.38
N ARG A 110 -15.77 -7.17 5.39
CA ARG A 110 -17.18 -7.30 4.97
C ARG A 110 -18.08 -8.04 5.97
N GLN A 111 -17.51 -8.70 6.97
CA GLN A 111 -18.24 -9.60 7.88
C GLN A 111 -18.59 -8.96 9.24
N ASP A 112 -17.81 -7.99 9.72
CA ASP A 112 -18.08 -7.30 10.98
C ASP A 112 -18.42 -5.83 10.75
N LYS A 113 -19.34 -5.31 11.55
CA LYS A 113 -19.77 -3.90 11.49
C LYS A 113 -18.74 -2.92 12.09
N THR A 114 -17.61 -3.44 12.59
CA THR A 114 -16.47 -2.67 13.06
C THR A 114 -15.58 -2.30 11.88
N THR A 115 -15.51 -1.00 11.59
CA THR A 115 -14.64 -0.51 10.51
C THR A 115 -13.25 -0.25 11.07
N GLU A 116 -12.41 -1.30 11.10
CA GLU A 116 -11.08 -1.20 11.69
C GLU A 116 -10.14 -0.35 10.82
N SER A 117 -9.59 0.71 11.40
CA SER A 117 -8.49 1.47 10.81
C SER A 117 -7.23 0.60 10.78
N VAL A 118 -6.46 0.68 9.69
CA VAL A 118 -5.15 0.02 9.63
C VAL A 118 -4.24 0.67 10.67
N ASN A 119 -3.97 -0.04 11.77
CA ASN A 119 -3.01 0.43 12.77
C ASN A 119 -1.57 0.39 12.25
N TYR A 120 -0.68 1.15 12.90
CA TYR A 120 0.70 1.34 12.46
C TYR A 120 1.44 0.02 12.20
N GLU A 121 1.38 -0.94 13.12
CA GLU A 121 2.07 -2.23 12.96
C GLU A 121 1.51 -3.06 11.78
N SER A 122 0.22 -2.95 11.46
CA SER A 122 -0.36 -3.57 10.26
C SER A 122 0.14 -2.90 8.98
N PHE A 123 0.34 -1.57 8.99
CA PHE A 123 0.99 -0.86 7.90
C PHE A 123 2.47 -1.22 7.74
N ARG A 124 3.22 -1.41 8.84
CA ARG A 124 4.63 -1.88 8.79
C ARG A 124 4.74 -3.27 8.15
N ARG A 125 3.85 -4.20 8.51
CA ARG A 125 3.72 -5.51 7.85
C ARG A 125 3.37 -5.40 6.36
N LEU A 126 2.60 -4.39 5.96
CA LEU A 126 2.26 -4.16 4.55
C LEU A 126 3.47 -3.62 3.77
N CYS A 127 4.23 -2.69 4.34
CA CYS A 127 5.49 -2.22 3.78
C CYS A 127 6.50 -3.36 3.59
N PHE A 128 6.57 -4.30 4.54
CA PHE A 128 7.42 -5.50 4.44
C PHE A 128 7.00 -6.37 3.23
N LYS A 129 5.69 -6.61 3.07
CA LYS A 129 5.16 -7.34 1.89
C LYS A 129 5.55 -6.66 0.58
N TRP A 130 5.53 -5.33 0.51
CA TRP A 130 5.92 -4.60 -0.71
C TRP A 130 7.42 -4.73 -1.02
N GLN A 131 8.30 -4.64 0.00
CA GLN A 131 9.73 -4.91 -0.17
C GLN A 131 9.96 -6.34 -0.69
N MET A 132 9.32 -7.34 -0.08
CA MET A 132 9.46 -8.74 -0.50
C MET A 132 8.87 -9.02 -1.89
N ARG A 133 7.75 -8.40 -2.27
CA ARG A 133 7.18 -8.52 -3.62
C ARG A 133 8.12 -7.96 -4.69
N LEU A 134 8.69 -6.77 -4.47
CA LEU A 134 9.68 -6.18 -5.39
C LEU A 134 10.92 -7.07 -5.53
N TYR A 135 11.43 -7.61 -4.41
CA TYR A 135 12.54 -8.57 -4.44
C TYR A 135 12.22 -9.82 -5.25
N THR A 136 11.11 -10.51 -4.95
CA THR A 136 10.70 -11.72 -5.67
C THR A 136 10.48 -11.43 -7.17
N ALA A 137 9.90 -10.27 -7.49
CA ALA A 137 9.69 -9.82 -8.86
C ALA A 137 11.01 -9.70 -9.63
N PHE A 138 11.96 -8.89 -9.15
CA PHE A 138 13.24 -8.71 -9.83
C PHE A 138 14.07 -9.99 -9.85
N ASN A 139 14.07 -10.77 -8.77
CA ASN A 139 14.75 -12.06 -8.73
C ASN A 139 14.23 -13.01 -9.81
N SER A 140 12.90 -13.11 -10.01
CA SER A 140 12.30 -14.02 -10.99
C SER A 140 12.68 -13.77 -12.45
N VAL A 141 13.17 -12.56 -12.78
CA VAL A 141 13.68 -12.21 -14.12
C VAL A 141 15.21 -12.31 -14.17
N LEU A 142 15.88 -11.73 -13.16
CA LEU A 142 17.34 -11.56 -13.17
C LEU A 142 18.11 -12.83 -12.77
N SER A 143 17.49 -13.78 -12.07
CA SER A 143 18.16 -15.04 -11.69
C SER A 143 18.16 -16.10 -12.79
N VAL A 144 17.30 -15.93 -13.81
CA VAL A 144 17.07 -16.89 -14.91
C VAL A 144 18.19 -16.80 -15.94
N GLU A 145 18.71 -17.95 -16.35
CA GLU A 145 19.71 -18.05 -17.41
C GLU A 145 19.05 -17.95 -18.78
N ASN A 146 19.70 -17.27 -19.74
CA ASN A 146 19.14 -16.95 -21.06
C ASN A 146 17.80 -16.17 -20.99
N ASN A 147 17.67 -15.27 -20.02
CA ASN A 147 16.50 -14.40 -19.85
C ASN A 147 16.31 -13.35 -20.97
N GLU A 148 15.08 -12.87 -21.10
CA GLU A 148 14.67 -11.91 -22.13
C GLU A 148 15.31 -10.52 -21.95
N TYR A 149 15.93 -10.01 -23.03
CA TYR A 149 16.66 -8.73 -23.03
C TYR A 149 15.84 -7.56 -22.46
N VAL A 150 14.61 -7.40 -22.97
CA VAL A 150 13.72 -6.29 -22.61
C VAL A 150 13.34 -6.35 -21.13
N GLN A 151 13.08 -7.55 -20.61
CA GLN A 151 12.67 -7.74 -19.21
C GLN A 151 13.81 -7.42 -18.25
N VAL A 152 15.04 -7.89 -18.54
CA VAL A 152 16.24 -7.55 -17.76
C VAL A 152 16.49 -6.06 -17.75
N ARG A 153 16.50 -5.43 -18.93
CA ARG A 153 16.70 -3.98 -19.09
C ARG A 153 15.69 -3.18 -18.27
N ASN A 154 14.41 -3.50 -18.40
CA ASN A 154 13.34 -2.79 -17.70
C ASN A 154 13.43 -2.99 -16.18
N CYS A 155 13.77 -4.21 -15.71
CA CYS A 155 14.02 -4.46 -14.29
C CYS A 155 15.18 -3.60 -13.76
N LEU A 156 16.32 -3.55 -14.45
CA LEU A 156 17.48 -2.73 -14.05
C LEU A 156 17.15 -1.22 -14.05
N VAL A 157 16.38 -0.73 -15.01
CA VAL A 157 15.91 0.67 -15.05
C VAL A 157 15.01 1.00 -13.86
N VAL A 158 14.01 0.15 -13.56
CA VAL A 158 13.11 0.37 -12.43
C VAL A 158 13.84 0.21 -11.09
N MET A 159 14.70 -0.79 -10.93
CA MET A 159 15.56 -0.94 -9.74
C MET A 159 16.43 0.31 -9.50
N THR A 160 16.98 0.89 -10.57
CA THR A 160 17.79 2.12 -10.49
C THR A 160 16.98 3.32 -10.00
N LYS A 161 15.73 3.50 -10.44
CA LYS A 161 14.81 4.52 -9.89
C LYS A 161 14.44 4.23 -8.44
N LEU A 162 14.18 2.96 -8.11
CA LEU A 162 13.77 2.53 -6.77
C LEU A 162 14.92 2.52 -5.73
N ALA A 163 16.18 2.64 -6.13
CA ALA A 163 17.34 2.55 -5.23
C ALA A 163 17.26 3.42 -3.93
N PRO A 164 16.71 4.66 -3.94
CA PRO A 164 16.54 5.48 -2.73
C PRO A 164 15.50 4.94 -1.72
N CYS A 165 14.70 3.95 -2.10
CA CYS A 165 13.60 3.38 -1.31
C CYS A 165 13.55 1.84 -1.33
N PHE A 166 14.43 1.16 -2.06
CA PHE A 166 14.45 -0.30 -2.13
C PHE A 166 15.83 -0.80 -2.56
N PRO A 167 16.29 -1.93 -2.01
CA PRO A 167 15.77 -2.65 -0.83
C PRO A 167 16.18 -1.99 0.49
N LEU A 168 15.38 -2.15 1.55
CA LEU A 168 15.68 -1.66 2.91
C LEU A 168 15.88 -2.76 3.97
N LEU A 169 15.62 -4.03 3.64
CA LEU A 169 15.85 -5.18 4.53
C LEU A 169 17.24 -5.74 4.27
N LYS A 170 18.07 -5.94 5.30
CA LYS A 170 19.47 -6.36 5.17
C LYS A 170 19.68 -7.57 4.26
N ASP A 171 19.00 -8.69 4.53
CA ASP A 171 19.08 -9.90 3.71
C ASP A 171 18.70 -9.64 2.24
N VAL A 172 17.74 -8.75 2.01
CA VAL A 172 17.28 -8.37 0.66
C VAL A 172 18.30 -7.47 -0.03
N VAL A 173 18.99 -6.58 0.70
CA VAL A 173 20.11 -5.79 0.17
C VAL A 173 21.22 -6.71 -0.32
N GLU A 174 21.67 -7.64 0.52
CA GLU A 174 22.74 -8.58 0.17
C GLU A 174 22.37 -9.48 -1.03
N ASN A 175 21.12 -9.96 -1.07
CA ASN A 175 20.67 -10.81 -2.18
C ASN A 175 20.49 -10.02 -3.48
N VAL A 176 19.97 -8.79 -3.42
CA VAL A 176 19.85 -7.91 -4.60
C VAL A 176 21.21 -7.44 -5.12
N GLU A 177 22.19 -7.24 -4.24
CA GLU A 177 23.57 -6.97 -4.62
C GLU A 177 24.15 -8.17 -5.40
N LYS A 178 24.16 -9.37 -4.81
CA LYS A 178 24.63 -10.60 -5.46
C LYS A 178 23.93 -10.87 -6.80
N LEU A 179 22.62 -10.61 -6.88
CA LEU A 179 21.82 -10.73 -8.09
C LEU A 179 22.30 -9.77 -9.19
N ALA A 180 22.50 -8.50 -8.87
CA ALA A 180 23.00 -7.50 -9.81
C ALA A 180 24.48 -7.73 -10.21
N GLU A 181 25.31 -8.27 -9.31
CA GLU A 181 26.66 -8.72 -9.64
C GLU A 181 26.65 -9.91 -10.61
N LYS A 182 25.80 -10.92 -10.38
CA LYS A 182 25.62 -12.04 -11.32
C LYS A 182 25.22 -11.53 -12.71
N VAL A 183 24.27 -10.59 -12.80
CA VAL A 183 23.86 -9.99 -14.09
C VAL A 183 25.02 -9.21 -14.73
N ARG A 184 25.71 -8.33 -13.98
CA ARG A 184 26.88 -7.58 -14.46
C ARG A 184 27.90 -8.51 -15.13
N ASP A 185 28.27 -9.59 -14.46
CA ASP A 185 29.35 -10.46 -14.90
C ASP A 185 28.91 -11.48 -15.97
N THR A 186 27.67 -11.97 -15.91
CA THR A 186 27.12 -12.91 -16.90
C THR A 186 26.88 -12.26 -18.27
N GLU A 187 26.54 -10.97 -18.28
CA GLU A 187 26.23 -10.20 -19.49
C GLU A 187 27.43 -9.50 -20.14
N LYS A 188 28.55 -9.42 -19.43
CA LYS A 188 29.79 -8.81 -19.94
C LYS A 188 30.30 -9.58 -21.16
N GLY A 189 30.51 -8.89 -22.27
CA GLY A 189 30.89 -9.47 -23.56
C GLY A 189 29.74 -10.15 -24.32
N LYS A 190 28.49 -10.07 -23.84
CA LYS A 190 27.29 -10.58 -24.53
C LYS A 190 26.26 -9.49 -24.78
N ARG A 191 25.90 -8.77 -23.72
CA ARG A 191 24.87 -7.72 -23.69
C ARG A 191 25.41 -6.57 -22.83
N ASP A 192 26.47 -5.93 -23.29
CA ASP A 192 27.27 -4.96 -22.50
C ASP A 192 26.44 -3.78 -21.95
N GLU A 193 25.36 -3.37 -22.63
CA GLU A 193 24.43 -2.38 -22.09
C GLU A 193 23.79 -2.83 -20.76
N LEU A 194 23.38 -4.10 -20.66
CA LEU A 194 22.80 -4.68 -19.44
C LEU A 194 23.87 -4.81 -18.35
N SER A 195 25.09 -5.21 -18.73
CA SER A 195 26.24 -5.26 -17.81
C SER A 195 26.53 -3.87 -17.21
N LEU A 196 26.53 -2.83 -18.04
CA LEU A 196 26.73 -1.44 -17.63
C LEU A 196 25.58 -0.92 -16.76
N LYS A 197 24.31 -1.22 -17.09
CA LYS A 197 23.16 -0.87 -16.25
C LYS A 197 23.23 -1.55 -14.87
N ALA A 198 23.62 -2.83 -14.82
CA ALA A 198 23.82 -3.57 -13.57
C ALA A 198 24.97 -2.98 -12.74
N ALA A 199 26.11 -2.65 -13.35
CA ALA A 199 27.21 -1.96 -12.69
C ALA A 199 26.81 -0.58 -12.12
N SER A 200 26.07 0.22 -12.91
CA SER A 200 25.54 1.52 -12.48
C SER A 200 24.54 1.39 -11.31
N TYR A 201 23.70 0.36 -11.32
CA TYR A 201 22.80 0.05 -10.21
C TYR A 201 23.57 -0.29 -8.93
N LEU A 202 24.60 -1.15 -9.00
CA LEU A 202 25.45 -1.51 -7.86
C LEU A 202 26.13 -0.29 -7.21
N VAL A 203 26.68 0.61 -8.03
CA VAL A 203 27.26 1.87 -7.54
C VAL A 203 26.20 2.71 -6.82
N ARG A 204 25.01 2.87 -7.41
CA ARG A 204 23.89 3.60 -6.79
C ARG A 204 23.39 2.95 -5.49
N LEU A 205 23.39 1.62 -5.42
CA LEU A 205 22.99 0.84 -4.25
C LEU A 205 23.96 1.05 -3.07
N LYS A 206 25.26 1.22 -3.35
CA LYS A 206 26.32 1.46 -2.35
C LYS A 206 26.46 2.93 -1.95
N MET A 207 26.17 3.88 -2.85
CA MET A 207 26.29 5.32 -2.58
C MET A 207 25.07 5.96 -1.89
N ARG A 208 23.93 5.25 -1.79
CA ARG A 208 22.72 5.80 -1.15
C ARG A 208 22.87 5.88 0.37
N ASN A 209 22.30 6.91 0.97
CA ASN A 209 22.15 7.03 2.42
C ASN A 209 20.70 6.72 2.80
N VAL A 210 20.40 5.47 3.15
CA VAL A 210 19.06 5.00 3.53
C VAL A 210 19.16 4.06 4.75
N PRO A 211 18.16 4.05 5.65
CA PRO A 211 18.16 3.13 6.79
C PRO A 211 17.98 1.69 6.32
N ILE A 212 18.87 0.81 6.78
CA ILE A 212 18.78 -0.64 6.57
C ILE A 212 18.33 -1.30 7.87
N TYR A 213 17.35 -2.20 7.78
CA TYR A 213 16.70 -2.82 8.93
C TYR A 213 16.93 -4.34 8.93
N GLU A 214 17.10 -4.89 10.13
CA GLU A 214 16.82 -6.32 10.38
C GLU A 214 15.31 -6.57 10.31
N ALA A 215 14.88 -7.79 9.94
CA ALA A 215 13.46 -8.09 9.71
C ALA A 215 12.57 -7.78 10.95
N SER A 216 13.07 -8.07 12.15
CA SER A 216 12.41 -7.80 13.44
C SER A 216 12.32 -6.31 13.79
N GLN A 217 13.20 -5.48 13.22
CA GLN A 217 13.16 -4.02 13.36
C GLN A 217 12.16 -3.42 12.37
N PHE A 218 12.08 -3.97 11.15
CA PHE A 218 11.21 -3.48 10.08
C PHE A 218 9.72 -3.66 10.42
N HIS A 219 9.33 -4.79 11.00
CA HIS A 219 8.01 -4.99 11.60
C HIS A 219 8.11 -5.97 12.77
N ARG A 220 7.18 -5.90 13.73
CA ARG A 220 7.09 -6.90 14.80
C ARG A 220 6.50 -8.19 14.22
N PRO A 221 7.18 -9.35 14.34
CA PRO A 221 6.58 -10.62 13.98
C PRO A 221 5.33 -10.87 14.82
N LEU A 222 4.28 -11.42 14.21
CA LEU A 222 3.17 -11.98 14.98
C LEU A 222 3.68 -13.21 15.72
N MET A 223 3.98 -13.06 17.00
CA MET A 223 4.21 -14.20 17.90
C MET A 223 2.94 -15.04 17.89
N LYS A 224 2.98 -16.18 17.18
CA LYS A 224 1.99 -17.23 17.36
C LYS A 224 2.15 -17.70 18.80
N HIS A 225 1.25 -17.27 19.69
CA HIS A 225 1.22 -17.81 21.04
C HIS A 225 1.17 -19.33 20.94
N PRO A 226 2.10 -20.08 21.56
CA PRO A 226 1.94 -21.52 21.65
C PRO A 226 0.64 -21.78 22.40
N VAL A 227 -0.30 -22.44 21.73
CA VAL A 227 -1.52 -22.92 22.38
C VAL A 227 -1.06 -23.81 23.52
N LYS A 228 -1.34 -23.40 24.76
CA LYS A 228 -1.05 -24.23 25.93
C LYS A 228 -1.87 -25.51 25.81
N GLN A 229 -1.26 -26.58 25.33
CA GLN A 229 -1.79 -27.92 25.52
C GLN A 229 -1.80 -28.18 27.02
N ASN A 230 -3.00 -28.31 27.58
CA ASN A 230 -3.15 -28.71 28.97
C ASN A 230 -2.66 -30.15 29.12
N SER A 231 -1.45 -30.31 29.66
CA SER A 231 -0.91 -31.62 30.03
C SER A 231 -1.73 -32.20 31.17
N THR A 232 -2.54 -33.21 30.87
CA THR A 232 -3.21 -34.04 31.88
C THR A 232 -2.16 -34.74 32.74
N LEU A 233 -2.15 -34.44 34.04
CA LEU A 233 -1.24 -35.07 35.00
C LEU A 233 -1.77 -36.46 35.40
N ASP A 234 -0.95 -37.48 35.13
CA ASP A 234 -1.12 -38.84 35.65
C ASP A 234 -1.06 -38.89 37.19
N ARG A 235 -1.93 -39.69 37.82
CA ARG A 235 -1.92 -39.91 39.29
C ARG A 235 -2.18 -41.38 39.64
N LYS A 236 -1.16 -42.09 40.13
CA LYS A 236 -1.20 -43.52 40.54
C LYS A 236 -1.80 -43.74 41.95
N ARG A 237 -2.36 -44.95 42.19
CA ARG A 237 -2.83 -45.53 43.48
C ARG A 237 -1.64 -45.89 44.40
N VAL A 238 -1.74 -46.26 45.70
CA VAL A 238 -2.87 -46.72 46.57
C VAL A 238 -2.81 -45.99 47.95
N ALA A 239 -3.68 -46.36 48.90
CA ALA A 239 -3.69 -45.99 50.34
C ALA A 239 -3.02 -47.14 51.22
N PRO A 240 -3.15 -47.32 52.57
CA PRO A 240 -4.22 -46.83 53.52
C PRO A 240 -3.93 -46.56 55.06
N LEU A 241 -4.86 -45.80 55.72
CA LEU A 241 -5.36 -45.86 57.15
C LEU A 241 -4.46 -45.41 58.37
N PRO A 242 -4.99 -45.21 59.63
CA PRO A 242 -6.08 -44.33 60.14
C PRO A 242 -5.74 -43.68 61.54
N PRO A 243 -6.68 -43.29 62.46
CA PRO A 243 -7.87 -42.39 62.42
C PRO A 243 -7.85 -41.23 63.47
N THR A 244 -8.80 -40.27 63.43
CA THR A 244 -9.38 -39.64 64.66
C THR A 244 -10.68 -38.85 64.43
N MET A 245 -11.80 -39.40 64.92
CA MET A 245 -12.91 -38.76 65.68
C MET A 245 -13.37 -37.30 65.36
N ARG A 246 -14.56 -37.11 64.76
CA ARG A 246 -15.81 -36.69 65.45
C ARG A 246 -17.02 -36.43 64.51
N GLU A 247 -18.21 -36.51 65.11
CA GLU A 247 -19.58 -36.33 64.58
C GLU A 247 -19.85 -34.91 63.99
N ASP A 248 -20.97 -34.57 63.34
CA ASP A 248 -22.34 -35.12 63.40
C ASP A 248 -23.24 -34.65 62.20
N ARG A 249 -24.36 -35.38 61.96
CA ARG A 249 -25.59 -35.00 61.20
C ARG A 249 -25.54 -34.69 59.67
N ALA A 250 -26.66 -34.76 58.92
CA ALA A 250 -27.82 -35.66 58.86
C ALA A 250 -28.75 -35.22 57.70
N ASP A 251 -29.46 -36.17 57.09
CA ASP A 251 -30.64 -36.05 56.20
C ASP A 251 -30.55 -35.22 54.89
N GLU A 252 -31.43 -35.40 53.90
CA GLU A 252 -32.08 -36.55 53.24
C GLU A 252 -33.08 -35.95 52.21
N ARG A 253 -33.43 -36.74 51.18
CA ARG A 253 -34.55 -36.58 50.20
C ARG A 253 -34.20 -35.86 48.89
N LYS A 254 -34.18 -36.52 47.71
CA LYS A 254 -35.15 -37.42 47.03
C LYS A 254 -36.41 -36.72 46.50
N ARG A 255 -36.42 -36.36 45.22
CA ARG A 255 -37.21 -36.99 44.11
C ARG A 255 -37.14 -36.07 42.88
N ASP A 256 -36.81 -36.45 41.65
CA ASP A 256 -37.03 -37.66 40.83
C ASP A 256 -38.29 -37.60 39.93
N GLN A 257 -38.05 -37.76 38.62
CA GLN A 257 -38.91 -38.23 37.51
C GLN A 257 -39.84 -37.31 36.67
N LYS A 258 -39.54 -37.35 35.35
CA LYS A 258 -40.42 -37.58 34.17
C LYS A 258 -41.52 -36.54 33.82
N ALA A 259 -42.01 -36.41 32.58
CA ALA A 259 -41.59 -36.66 31.18
C ALA A 259 -42.88 -36.65 30.31
N HIS A 260 -42.77 -36.20 29.05
CA HIS A 260 -43.76 -36.39 27.94
C HIS A 260 -45.15 -35.69 28.03
N LYS A 261 -45.78 -35.13 26.99
CA LYS A 261 -45.60 -34.99 25.52
C LYS A 261 -46.91 -34.37 24.96
N ARG A 262 -46.90 -33.86 23.70
CA ARG A 262 -48.06 -33.42 22.84
C ARG A 262 -48.56 -31.97 23.07
N SER A 263 -49.03 -31.19 22.07
CA SER A 263 -49.18 -31.38 20.59
C SER A 263 -49.55 -30.05 19.85
N ALA A 264 -49.62 -30.09 18.49
CA ALA A 264 -50.10 -29.08 17.52
C ALA A 264 -49.10 -27.94 17.17
N ARG A 265 -48.78 -27.60 15.91
CA ARG A 265 -49.59 -27.16 14.71
C ARG A 265 -50.24 -25.79 14.93
N ASP A 266 -50.25 -24.85 13.97
CA ASP A 266 -49.60 -24.71 12.65
C ASP A 266 -49.56 -23.20 12.30
N GLU A 267 -48.83 -22.83 11.23
CA GLU A 267 -48.90 -21.58 10.41
C GLU A 267 -49.41 -20.24 10.98
N GLU A 268 -48.68 -19.15 10.68
CA GLU A 268 -49.36 -17.88 10.33
C GLU A 268 -48.62 -17.09 9.24
N GLN A 269 -49.40 -16.41 8.40
CA GLN A 269 -48.96 -15.79 7.15
C GLN A 269 -48.70 -14.27 7.27
N ASN A 270 -47.87 -13.82 6.32
CA ASN A 270 -47.73 -12.47 5.79
C ASN A 270 -49.02 -11.59 5.83
N GLY A 271 -48.92 -10.35 6.36
CA GLY A 271 -50.02 -9.37 6.38
C GLY A 271 -49.53 -7.92 6.42
N HIS A 272 -50.11 -7.03 5.59
CA HIS A 272 -49.55 -5.71 5.24
C HIS A 272 -50.50 -4.56 5.60
N SER A 273 -50.01 -3.43 6.14
CA SER A 273 -50.81 -2.20 6.41
C SER A 273 -49.97 -0.90 6.57
N LYS A 274 -50.64 0.27 6.56
CA LYS A 274 -50.11 1.64 6.29
C LYS A 274 -50.56 2.64 7.42
N VAL A 275 -50.29 3.96 7.50
CA VAL A 275 -49.79 5.03 6.59
C VAL A 275 -49.10 6.16 7.42
N ALA A 276 -47.91 6.68 7.02
CA ALA A 276 -47.40 8.07 7.28
C ALA A 276 -45.91 8.18 6.87
N ARG A 277 -45.38 9.12 6.06
CA ARG A 277 -45.79 10.39 5.42
C ARG A 277 -45.54 11.72 6.17
N LYS A 278 -44.28 11.96 6.54
CA LYS A 278 -43.53 13.24 6.71
C LYS A 278 -42.06 12.83 6.95
N ASP A 279 -40.98 13.48 6.49
CA ASP A 279 -40.80 14.74 5.77
C ASP A 279 -39.79 14.54 4.60
N ARG A 280 -40.04 15.13 3.43
CA ARG A 280 -39.07 15.20 2.33
C ARG A 280 -39.37 16.36 1.38
N GLU A 281 -39.13 17.59 1.83
CA GLU A 281 -39.23 18.78 0.96
C GLU A 281 -38.42 19.96 1.53
N GLN A 282 -37.09 19.83 1.51
CA GLN A 282 -36.14 20.95 1.53
C GLN A 282 -34.79 20.45 0.99
N ILE A 283 -33.97 21.36 0.46
CA ILE A 283 -32.72 21.08 -0.28
C ILE A 283 -32.91 20.53 -1.72
N GLU A 284 -33.76 21.16 -2.53
CA GLU A 284 -33.71 21.01 -4.00
C GLU A 284 -33.96 22.34 -4.77
N SER A 285 -33.50 23.46 -4.20
CA SER A 285 -33.73 24.80 -4.74
C SER A 285 -32.52 25.73 -4.63
N ARG A 286 -31.32 25.30 -5.11
CA ARG A 286 -30.14 26.20 -5.13
C ARG A 286 -29.07 26.05 -6.22
N LEU A 287 -29.26 25.20 -7.24
CA LEU A 287 -28.31 25.09 -8.37
C LEU A 287 -29.01 24.98 -9.73
N SER A 288 -29.57 26.09 -10.22
CA SER A 288 -29.91 26.28 -11.64
C SER A 288 -30.25 27.74 -11.99
N ARG A 289 -29.23 28.53 -12.37
CA ARG A 289 -29.23 29.34 -13.62
C ARG A 289 -27.87 30.03 -13.87
N PRO A 290 -27.50 30.36 -15.12
CA PRO A 290 -26.14 30.75 -15.50
C PRO A 290 -26.00 32.21 -16.02
N VAL A 291 -24.77 32.56 -16.43
CA VAL A 291 -24.37 33.50 -17.52
C VAL A 291 -23.52 34.75 -17.13
N SER A 292 -22.41 34.89 -17.89
CA SER A 292 -21.62 36.09 -18.30
C SER A 292 -20.62 36.83 -17.37
N HIS A 293 -19.34 36.61 -17.72
CA HIS A 293 -18.30 37.58 -18.16
C HIS A 293 -17.58 38.62 -17.25
N ASP A 294 -16.26 38.65 -17.48
CA ASP A 294 -15.23 39.68 -17.25
C ASP A 294 -15.00 40.28 -15.84
N ARG A 295 -13.83 39.95 -15.26
CA ARG A 295 -12.63 40.81 -15.43
C ARG A 295 -11.32 40.05 -15.13
N ARG A 296 -10.25 40.49 -15.79
CA ARG A 296 -8.92 39.85 -15.79
C ARG A 296 -8.07 40.32 -14.60
N GLY A 297 -7.39 39.38 -13.93
CA GLY A 297 -6.25 39.64 -13.03
C GLY A 297 -5.03 38.88 -13.53
N LEU A 298 -3.92 39.59 -13.80
CA LEU A 298 -2.68 39.00 -14.33
C LEU A 298 -1.83 38.40 -13.20
N SER A 299 -1.20 37.25 -13.46
CA SER A 299 -0.28 36.59 -12.53
C SER A 299 1.18 37.12 -12.67
N PRO A 300 2.02 37.00 -11.62
CA PRO A 300 3.28 37.76 -11.52
C PRO A 300 4.43 37.30 -12.45
N THR A 301 4.25 36.24 -13.23
CA THR A 301 5.32 35.61 -14.01
C THR A 301 5.72 36.40 -15.26
N ARG A 302 4.81 37.18 -15.86
CA ARG A 302 5.06 37.91 -17.12
C ARG A 302 5.86 39.21 -16.99
N GLU A 303 6.06 39.75 -15.80
CA GLU A 303 6.95 40.91 -15.61
C GLU A 303 8.44 40.52 -15.65
N LYS A 304 8.78 39.27 -15.34
CA LYS A 304 10.18 38.83 -15.27
C LYS A 304 10.78 38.69 -16.68
N GLU A 305 10.07 38.00 -17.59
CA GLU A 305 10.47 37.82 -19.00
C GLU A 305 10.68 39.17 -19.71
N ARG A 306 9.76 40.12 -19.54
CA ARG A 306 9.87 41.48 -20.12
C ARG A 306 11.04 42.31 -19.56
N ARG A 307 11.57 41.96 -18.38
CA ARG A 307 12.70 42.68 -17.77
C ARG A 307 14.04 42.19 -18.31
N ASP A 308 14.12 40.92 -18.69
CA ASP A 308 15.33 40.32 -19.25
C ASP A 308 15.49 40.64 -20.75
N GLU A 309 14.41 40.61 -21.56
CA GLU A 309 14.46 41.08 -22.98
C GLU A 309 14.95 42.53 -23.11
N LYS A 310 14.57 43.40 -22.16
CA LYS A 310 14.98 44.81 -22.16
C LYS A 310 16.42 45.02 -21.68
N LYS A 311 17.07 43.98 -21.13
CA LYS A 311 18.45 44.02 -20.63
C LYS A 311 19.45 43.62 -21.71
N ASP A 312 19.13 42.65 -22.56
CA ASP A 312 20.03 42.25 -23.65
C ASP A 312 20.04 43.25 -24.83
N ARG A 313 18.90 43.86 -25.19
CA ARG A 313 18.87 44.99 -26.15
C ARG A 313 19.73 46.21 -25.75
N ARG A 314 20.11 46.33 -24.47
CA ARG A 314 21.03 47.36 -23.95
C ARG A 314 22.51 46.97 -23.97
N LYS A 315 22.86 45.72 -24.32
CA LYS A 315 24.26 45.29 -24.49
C LYS A 315 24.76 45.45 -25.93
N GLU A 316 23.89 45.29 -26.92
CA GLU A 316 24.24 45.41 -28.35
C GLU A 316 24.44 46.89 -28.81
N SER A 317 24.09 47.86 -27.97
CA SER A 317 24.07 49.30 -28.30
C SER A 317 25.20 50.10 -27.62
N LYS A 318 26.45 49.62 -27.73
CA LYS A 318 27.65 50.42 -27.43
C LYS A 318 28.53 50.58 -28.68
N PRO A 319 28.85 51.81 -29.12
CA PRO A 319 29.73 52.02 -30.26
C PRO A 319 31.19 51.75 -29.89
N VAL A 320 31.90 51.04 -30.76
CA VAL A 320 33.36 50.92 -30.70
C VAL A 320 33.96 52.27 -31.11
N ARG A 321 34.74 52.90 -30.22
CA ARG A 321 35.61 54.02 -30.60
C ARG A 321 36.84 53.47 -31.31
N LYS A 322 37.21 54.12 -32.42
CA LYS A 322 38.55 54.02 -33.02
C LYS A 322 39.60 54.65 -32.12
#